data_AF-A0A351QXX9-F1
#
_entry.id   AF-A0A351QXX9-F1
#
_cell.length_a   1.000
_cell.length_b   1.000
_cell.length_c   1.000
_cell.angle_alpha   90.00
_cell.angle_beta   90.00
_cell.angle_gamma   90.00
#
_symmetry.space_group_name_H-M   'P 1'
#
loop_
_entity.id
_entity.type
_entity.pdbx_description
1 polymer ?
#
loop_
_entity_poly.entity_id
_entity_poly.type
_entity_poly.pdbx_seq_one_letter_code
_entity_poly.pdbx_strand_id
1 'polypeptide(L)'
;MEKVLKIAKQYSVTSNISLDLRNKIDGASMIAKILFEESTDINFFIGNAINPVHDDSNSHISYTIKLGIIRELEKILSNMGKNVKVSMC
;
A
#
# COMPACT_ATOMS: atom_id res chain seq x y z
N MET A 1 -0.84 4.51 -4.25
CA MET A 1 -0.18 3.45 -3.45
C MET A 1 1.31 3.68 -3.25
N GLU A 2 2.07 4.17 -4.24
CA GLU A 2 3.51 4.48 -4.06
C GLU A 2 3.82 5.39 -2.85
N LYS A 3 3.01 6.44 -2.66
CA LYS A 3 3.14 7.32 -1.49
C LYS A 3 2.93 6.58 -0.16
N VAL A 4 1.98 5.64 -0.12
CA VAL A 4 1.74 4.79 1.07
C VAL A 4 2.93 3.88 1.34
N LEU A 5 3.50 3.27 0.30
CA LEU A 5 4.72 2.45 0.40
C LEU A 5 5.92 3.27 0.90
N LYS A 6 6.09 4.51 0.42
CA LYS A 6 7.13 5.41 0.93
C LYS A 6 6.97 5.68 2.42
N ILE A 7 5.75 5.93 2.87
CA ILE A 7 5.42 6.13 4.28
C ILE A 7 5.72 4.83 5.08
N ALA A 8 5.34 3.67 4.55
CA ALA A 8 5.59 2.36 5.18
C ALA A 8 7.08 2.09 5.42
N LYS A 9 7.93 2.39 4.42
CA LYS A 9 9.39 2.25 4.54
C LYS A 9 9.97 3.15 5.62
N GLN A 10 9.49 4.39 5.71
CA GLN A 10 9.90 5.32 6.77
C GLN A 10 9.47 4.83 8.15
N TYR A 11 8.25 4.30 8.26
CA TYR A 11 7.71 3.75 9.51
C TYR A 11 8.49 2.52 9.99
N SER A 12 8.91 1.64 9.07
CA SER A 12 9.66 0.42 9.42
C SER A 12 11.08 0.68 9.94
N VAL A 13 11.66 1.86 9.68
CA VAL A 13 13.04 2.20 10.09
C VAL A 13 13.08 2.88 11.47
N THR A 14 11.96 3.40 11.97
CA THR A 14 11.95 4.17 13.22
C THR A 14 10.92 3.65 14.20
N SER A 15 11.39 3.11 15.32
CA SER A 15 10.57 2.50 16.40
C SER A 15 9.65 3.47 17.16
N ASN A 16 9.76 4.79 16.93
CA ASN A 16 9.09 5.82 17.73
C ASN A 16 8.37 6.89 16.92
N ILE A 17 8.27 6.75 15.60
CA ILE A 17 7.48 7.70 14.81
C ILE A 17 6.05 7.19 14.84
N SER A 18 5.28 7.63 15.84
CA SER A 18 3.91 8.06 15.54
C SER A 18 4.07 9.14 14.48
N LEU A 19 4.09 8.77 13.19
CA LEU A 19 4.03 9.74 12.11
C LEU A 19 2.83 10.58 12.51
N ASP A 20 2.96 11.91 12.60
CA ASP A 20 1.80 12.75 12.91
C ASP A 20 0.83 12.74 11.71
N LEU A 21 0.25 11.56 11.47
CA LEU A 21 -0.80 11.24 10.52
C LEU A 21 -2.14 11.71 11.08
N ARG A 22 -2.22 11.96 12.41
CA ARG A 22 -3.43 12.42 13.09
C ARG A 22 -3.99 13.70 12.46
N ASN A 23 -3.12 14.59 11.99
CA ASN A 23 -3.50 15.85 11.37
C ASN A 23 -3.47 15.83 9.83
N LYS A 24 -3.07 14.72 9.19
CA LYS A 24 -2.95 14.63 7.74
C LYS A 24 -4.19 14.04 7.09
N ILE A 25 -4.94 14.90 6.41
CA ILE A 25 -6.18 14.55 5.72
C ILE A 25 -5.97 14.07 4.27
N ASP A 26 -4.73 13.94 3.79
CA ASP A 26 -4.49 13.41 2.45
C ASP A 26 -4.72 11.90 2.39
N GLY A 27 -5.30 11.42 1.29
CA GLY A 27 -5.74 10.02 1.20
C GLY A 27 -4.63 8.99 1.44
N ALA A 28 -3.38 9.28 1.08
CA ALA A 28 -2.28 8.36 1.34
C ALA A 28 -1.95 8.28 2.85
N SER A 29 -2.02 9.41 3.55
CA SER A 29 -1.86 9.45 5.01
C SER A 29 -3.00 8.75 5.74
N MET A 30 -4.24 8.92 5.29
CA MET A 30 -5.39 8.20 5.86
C MET A 30 -5.26 6.69 5.67
N ILE A 31 -4.91 6.23 4.45
CA ILE A 31 -4.66 4.80 4.19
C ILE A 31 -3.52 4.27 5.05
N ALA A 32 -2.41 5.01 5.17
CA ALA A 32 -1.29 4.62 6.01
C ALA A 32 -1.71 4.45 7.48
N LYS A 33 -2.51 5.37 8.03
CA LYS A 33 -3.02 5.29 9.39
C LYS A 33 -3.87 4.03 9.60
N ILE A 34 -4.81 3.77 8.69
CA ILE A 34 -5.66 2.57 8.74
C ILE A 34 -4.80 1.31 8.73
N LEU A 35 -3.84 1.22 7.79
CA LEU A 35 -3.02 0.02 7.63
C LEU A 35 -2.06 -0.19 8.81
N PHE A 36 -1.44 0.87 9.32
CA PHE A 36 -0.33 0.75 10.28
C PHE A 36 -0.79 0.80 11.74
N GLU A 37 -1.78 1.64 12.06
CA GLU A 37 -2.21 1.88 13.45
C GLU A 37 -3.50 1.14 13.80
N GLU A 38 -4.44 1.02 12.85
CA GLU A 38 -5.81 0.59 13.16
C GLU A 38 -6.11 -0.87 12.76
N SER A 39 -5.34 -1.44 11.82
CA SER A 39 -5.61 -2.78 11.27
C SER A 39 -4.71 -3.88 11.86
N THR A 40 -5.29 -5.05 12.14
CA THR A 40 -4.58 -6.31 12.46
C THR A 40 -4.55 -7.25 11.26
N ASP A 41 -5.67 -7.37 10.55
CA ASP A 41 -5.88 -8.28 9.42
C ASP A 41 -6.19 -7.45 8.17
N ILE A 42 -5.44 -7.69 7.09
CA ILE A 42 -5.49 -6.88 5.88
C ILE A 42 -5.67 -7.80 4.67
N ASN A 43 -6.71 -7.56 3.89
CA ASN A 43 -6.96 -8.25 2.63
C ASN A 43 -6.80 -7.26 1.46
N PHE A 44 -5.73 -7.40 0.68
CA PHE A 44 -5.57 -6.67 -0.56
C PHE A 44 -6.28 -7.43 -1.69
N PHE A 45 -7.18 -6.73 -2.39
CA PHE A 45 -7.81 -7.22 -3.61
C PHE A 45 -7.25 -6.46 -4.80
N ILE A 46 -6.57 -7.17 -5.70
CA ILE A 46 -5.92 -6.58 -6.87
C ILE A 46 -6.79 -6.93 -8.08
N GLY A 47 -7.49 -5.92 -8.59
CA GLY A 47 -8.28 -6.02 -9.81
C GLY A 47 -7.44 -5.82 -11.07
N ASN A 48 -7.83 -6.50 -12.14
CA ASN A 48 -7.27 -6.28 -13.50
C ASN A 48 -7.98 -5.14 -14.26
N ALA A 49 -8.41 -4.09 -13.56
CA ALA A 49 -9.17 -3.01 -14.19
C ALA A 49 -8.36 -2.32 -15.30
N ILE A 50 -8.82 -2.48 -16.53
CA ILE A 50 -8.33 -1.79 -17.73
C ILE A 50 -8.98 -0.40 -17.74
N ASN A 51 -8.19 0.66 -17.80
CA ASN A 51 -8.71 2.02 -17.94
C ASN A 51 -8.74 2.40 -19.43
N PRO A 52 -9.92 2.43 -20.09
CA PRO A 52 -10.04 2.55 -21.54
C PRO A 52 -9.49 3.88 -22.12
N VAL A 53 -9.30 4.90 -21.27
CA VAL A 53 -8.89 6.24 -21.70
C VAL A 53 -7.35 6.39 -21.80
N HIS A 54 -6.58 5.42 -21.32
CA HIS A 54 -5.11 5.49 -21.24
C HIS A 54 -4.39 4.30 -21.91
N ASP A 55 -5.04 3.60 -22.85
CA ASP A 55 -4.53 2.35 -23.43
C ASP A 55 -3.65 2.52 -24.68
N ASP A 56 -3.32 3.75 -25.07
CA ASP A 56 -2.31 3.99 -26.09
C ASP A 56 -0.91 3.92 -25.47
N SER A 57 -0.30 2.73 -25.59
CA SER A 57 1.12 2.36 -25.38
C SER A 57 1.47 1.57 -24.10
N ASN A 58 1.81 0.29 -24.28
CA ASN A 58 2.65 -0.53 -23.39
C ASN A 58 2.22 -0.69 -21.91
N SER A 59 0.92 -0.82 -21.67
CA SER A 59 0.26 -0.96 -20.35
C SER A 59 0.72 -2.18 -19.50
N HIS A 60 1.38 -3.19 -20.08
CA HIS A 60 1.88 -4.36 -19.34
C HIS A 60 2.95 -4.04 -18.27
N ILE A 61 3.69 -2.95 -18.43
CA ILE A 61 4.69 -2.49 -17.45
C ILE A 61 3.99 -1.93 -16.19
N SER A 62 2.84 -1.26 -16.34
CA SER A 62 2.13 -0.61 -15.23
C SER A 62 1.56 -1.61 -14.22
N TYR A 63 1.01 -2.72 -14.71
CA TYR A 63 0.43 -3.78 -13.87
C TYR A 63 1.49 -4.43 -12.96
N THR A 64 2.66 -4.76 -13.54
CA THR A 64 3.78 -5.35 -12.82
C THR A 64 4.28 -4.43 -11.70
N ILE A 65 4.32 -3.12 -11.95
CA ILE A 65 4.72 -2.13 -10.96
C ILE A 65 3.70 -2.06 -9.81
N LYS A 66 2.40 -2.00 -10.10
CA LYS A 66 1.34 -1.98 -9.07
C LYS A 66 1.38 -3.24 -8.20
N LEU A 67 1.54 -4.41 -8.80
CA LEU A 67 1.68 -5.67 -8.06
C LEU A 67 2.95 -5.66 -7.19
N GLY A 68 4.08 -5.19 -7.74
CA GLY A 68 5.34 -5.03 -7.01
C GLY A 68 5.19 -4.16 -5.76
N ILE A 69 4.47 -3.04 -5.86
CA ILE A 69 4.17 -2.16 -4.72
C ILE A 69 3.34 -2.89 -3.65
N ILE A 70 2.32 -3.65 -4.04
CA ILE A 70 1.50 -4.41 -3.09
C ILE A 70 2.31 -5.51 -2.40
N ARG A 71 3.17 -6.22 -3.14
CA ARG A 71 4.06 -7.23 -2.57
C ARG A 71 5.05 -6.66 -1.57
N GLU A 72 5.58 -5.47 -1.84
CA GLU A 72 6.47 -4.81 -0.90
C GLU A 72 5.73 -4.34 0.37
N LEU A 73 4.51 -3.81 0.22
CA LEU A 73 3.64 -3.48 1.34
C LEU A 73 3.26 -4.72 2.18
N GLU A 74 2.90 -5.82 1.53
CA GLU A 74 2.62 -7.11 2.19
C GLU A 74 3.79 -7.50 3.09
N LYS A 75 5.02 -7.45 2.58
CA LYS A 75 6.22 -7.76 3.38
C LYS A 75 6.39 -6.83 4.58
N ILE A 76 6.26 -5.52 4.39
CA ILE A 76 6.44 -4.53 5.46
C ILE A 76 5.38 -4.73 6.55
N LEU A 77 4.12 -4.90 6.16
CA LEU A 77 2.99 -5.07 7.09
C LEU A 77 3.07 -6.39 7.86
N SER A 78 3.46 -7.48 7.20
CA SER A 78 3.70 -8.77 7.86
C SER A 78 4.85 -8.69 8.87
N ASN A 79 5.93 -7.96 8.55
CA ASN A 79 7.02 -7.71 9.49
C ASN A 79 6.59 -6.85 10.69
N MET A 80 5.53 -6.05 10.56
CA MET A 80 4.89 -5.31 11.65
C MET A 80 3.95 -6.18 12.49
N GLY A 81 3.85 -7.49 12.21
CA GLY A 81 3.00 -8.43 12.95
C GLY A 81 1.54 -8.46 12.49
N LYS A 82 1.24 -7.96 11.29
CA LYS A 82 -0.12 -7.96 10.73
C LYS A 82 -0.34 -9.20 9.87
N ASN A 83 -1.57 -9.71 9.84
CA ASN A 83 -1.96 -10.80 8.97
C ASN A 83 -2.37 -10.22 7.61
N VAL A 84 -1.57 -10.47 6.57
CA VAL A 84 -1.83 -9.92 5.24
C VAL A 84 -2.16 -11.04 4.25
N LYS A 85 -3.23 -10.86 3.47
CA LYS A 85 -3.59 -11.72 2.35
C LYS A 85 -3.74 -10.88 1.09
N VAL A 86 -3.15 -11.35 -0.01
CA VAL A 86 -3.30 -10.74 -1.34
C VAL A 86 -4.12 -11.67 -2.23
N SER A 87 -5.22 -11.18 -2.77
CA SER A 87 -6.12 -11.91 -3.67
C SER A 87 -6.23 -11.20 -5.01
N MET A 88 -6.13 -11.96 -6.10
CA MET A 88 -6.41 -11.48 -7.45
C MET A 88 -7.91 -11.56 -7.69
N CYS A 89 -8.51 -10.50 -8.25
CA CYS A 89 -9.95 -10.42 -8.53
C CYS A 89 -10.24 -9.90 -9.94
#